data_AF-A0A939TYB2-F1
#
_entry.id   AF-A0A939TYB2-F1
#
_cell.length_a   1.000
_cell.length_b   1.000
_cell.length_c   1.000
_cell.angle_alpha   90.00
_cell.angle_beta   90.00
_cell.angle_gamma   90.00
#
_symmetry.space_group_name_H-M   'P 1'
#
loop_
_entity.id
_entity.type
_entity.pdbx_description
1 polymer ?
#
loop_
_entity_poly.entity_id
_entity_poly.type
_entity_poly.pdbx_seq_one_letter_code
_entity_poly.pdbx_strand_id
1 'polypeptide(L)'
;MKTLKYKGYVGSIEFSAEDSVLFGEILGINSLVTYQGKTTQELTSSFHEAVDDYLAFCQDNGIKPQKSYSGVFNVRISPETHRAVSDMAAEAGITLNSFVKRALNNALLLHDSGILMEPEGPVYGSRTSVTFRIPSADKGFAKELAIKMGWEIE
;
A
#
# COMPACT_ATOMS: atom_id res chain seq x y z
N MET A 1 2.88 -11.15 -2.95
CA MET A 1 1.53 -11.50 -2.45
C MET A 1 0.57 -11.54 -3.63
N LYS A 2 -0.17 -12.63 -3.84
CA LYS A 2 -1.24 -12.70 -4.86
C LYS A 2 -2.56 -12.22 -4.24
N THR A 3 -3.47 -11.69 -5.06
CA THR A 3 -4.74 -11.12 -4.57
C THR A 3 -5.93 -11.56 -5.42
N LEU A 4 -7.11 -11.57 -4.79
CA LEU A 4 -8.42 -11.72 -5.44
C LEU A 4 -9.17 -10.38 -5.45
N LYS A 5 -10.09 -10.18 -6.39
CA LYS A 5 -10.91 -8.96 -6.48
C LYS A 5 -12.37 -9.30 -6.78
N TYR A 6 -13.30 -8.77 -5.99
CA TYR A 6 -14.75 -8.96 -6.19
C TYR A 6 -15.53 -7.79 -5.57
N LYS A 7 -16.51 -7.24 -6.30
CA LYS A 7 -17.35 -6.09 -5.87
C LYS A 7 -16.59 -4.86 -5.32
N GLY A 8 -15.33 -4.67 -5.75
CA GLY A 8 -14.46 -3.59 -5.28
C GLY A 8 -13.69 -3.90 -4.00
N TYR A 9 -13.81 -5.12 -3.47
CA TYR A 9 -13.02 -5.65 -2.37
C TYR A 9 -11.80 -6.40 -2.90
N VAL A 10 -10.71 -6.38 -2.13
CA VAL A 10 -9.48 -7.11 -2.44
C VAL A 10 -9.22 -8.12 -1.35
N GLY A 11 -8.89 -9.35 -1.71
CA GLY A 11 -8.57 -10.42 -0.79
C GLY A 11 -7.11 -10.87 -0.89
N SER A 12 -6.48 -11.23 0.22
CA SER A 12 -5.15 -11.87 0.22
C SER A 12 -5.21 -13.34 -0.22
N ILE A 13 -4.09 -13.88 -0.68
CA ILE A 13 -3.93 -15.32 -0.91
C ILE A 13 -2.63 -15.77 -0.26
N GLU A 14 -2.77 -16.66 0.70
CA GLU A 14 -1.69 -17.29 1.45
C GLU A 14 -1.89 -18.81 1.48
N PHE A 15 -0.82 -19.54 1.78
CA PHE A 15 -0.83 -21.01 1.84
C PHE A 15 -0.30 -21.46 3.20
N SER A 16 -1.11 -22.24 3.92
CA SER A 16 -0.69 -22.95 5.12
C SER A 16 -0.14 -24.31 4.71
N ALA A 17 1.17 -24.52 4.90
CA ALA A 17 1.78 -25.83 4.67
C ALA A 17 1.36 -26.86 5.73
N GLU A 18 1.08 -26.39 6.96
CA GLU A 18 0.66 -27.23 8.08
C GLU A 18 -0.72 -27.84 7.82
N ASP A 19 -1.66 -27.01 7.36
CA ASP A 19 -3.04 -27.43 7.09
C ASP A 19 -3.28 -27.84 5.63
N SER A 20 -2.27 -27.67 4.77
CA SER A 20 -2.36 -27.89 3.31
C SER A 20 -3.57 -27.17 2.67
N VAL A 21 -3.80 -25.92 3.09
CA VAL A 21 -4.96 -25.11 2.72
C VAL A 21 -4.52 -23.73 2.25
N LEU A 22 -5.26 -23.19 1.28
CA LEU A 22 -5.17 -21.78 0.92
C LEU A 22 -6.09 -20.97 1.83
N PHE A 23 -5.62 -19.83 2.31
CA PHE A 23 -6.42 -18.93 3.13
C PHE A 23 -6.18 -17.49 2.71
N GLY A 24 -7.08 -16.61 3.16
CA GLY A 24 -6.95 -15.19 2.95
C GLY A 24 -7.92 -14.39 3.79
N GLU A 25 -7.77 -13.08 3.73
CA GLU A 25 -8.64 -12.11 4.38
C GLU A 25 -9.01 -10.98 3.43
N ILE A 26 -10.16 -10.36 3.67
CA ILE A 26 -10.57 -9.16 2.95
C ILE A 26 -9.71 -7.98 3.44
N LEU A 27 -8.98 -7.37 2.52
CA LEU A 27 -8.08 -6.24 2.78
C LEU A 27 -8.83 -4.92 2.71
N GLY A 28 -8.41 -3.98 3.56
CA GLY A 28 -8.90 -2.59 3.51
C GLY A 28 -10.28 -2.39 4.13
N ILE A 29 -10.70 -3.27 5.04
CA ILE A 29 -11.86 -3.11 5.91
C ILE A 29 -11.44 -3.18 7.39
N ASN A 30 -12.18 -2.50 8.28
CA ASN A 30 -11.96 -2.54 9.74
C ASN A 30 -12.60 -3.77 10.40
N SER A 31 -12.70 -4.89 9.69
CA SER A 31 -13.29 -6.13 10.18
C SER A 31 -12.44 -7.31 9.72
N LEU A 32 -12.23 -8.26 10.61
CA LEU A 32 -11.50 -9.48 10.25
C LEU A 32 -12.48 -10.44 9.57
N VAL A 33 -12.45 -10.45 8.23
CA VAL A 33 -13.23 -11.38 7.42
C VAL A 33 -12.26 -12.29 6.69
N THR A 34 -12.19 -13.55 7.10
CA THR A 34 -11.30 -14.56 6.56
C THR A 34 -12.06 -15.59 5.73
N TYR A 35 -11.36 -16.24 4.81
CA TYR A 35 -11.89 -17.30 3.95
C TYR A 35 -10.78 -18.31 3.65
N GLN A 36 -11.18 -19.53 3.28
CA GLN A 36 -10.24 -20.62 3.01
C GLN A 36 -10.77 -21.58 1.94
N GLY A 37 -9.86 -22.31 1.31
CA GLY A 37 -10.20 -23.33 0.33
C GLY A 37 -9.02 -24.28 0.08
N LYS A 38 -9.31 -25.52 -0.33
CA LYS A 38 -8.27 -26.50 -0.69
C LYS A 38 -7.77 -26.29 -2.11
N THR A 39 -8.58 -25.68 -2.95
CA THR A 39 -8.25 -25.32 -4.33
C THR A 39 -8.39 -23.82 -4.55
N THR A 40 -7.77 -23.30 -5.60
CA THR A 40 -7.93 -21.90 -6.00
C THR A 40 -9.39 -21.55 -6.33
N GLN A 41 -10.15 -22.51 -6.84
CA GLN A 41 -11.56 -22.33 -7.19
C GLN A 41 -12.45 -22.28 -5.94
N GLU A 42 -12.19 -23.15 -4.96
CA GLU A 42 -12.85 -23.09 -3.64
C GLU A 42 -12.52 -21.79 -2.92
N LEU A 43 -11.24 -21.40 -2.89
CA LEU A 43 -10.81 -20.15 -2.27
C LEU A 43 -11.51 -18.94 -2.90
N THR A 44 -11.62 -18.91 -4.22
CA THR A 44 -12.28 -17.81 -4.94
C THR A 44 -13.78 -17.75 -4.62
N SER A 45 -14.43 -18.91 -4.54
CA SER A 45 -15.86 -18.98 -4.19
C SER A 45 -16.09 -18.55 -2.74
N SER A 46 -15.27 -19.06 -1.80
CA SER A 46 -15.32 -18.68 -0.39
C SER A 46 -15.03 -17.19 -0.18
N PHE A 47 -14.13 -16.59 -0.97
CA PHE A 47 -13.91 -15.14 -0.97
C PHE A 47 -15.16 -14.36 -1.42
N HIS A 48 -15.85 -14.79 -2.49
CA HIS A 48 -17.07 -14.13 -2.94
C HIS A 48 -18.19 -14.21 -1.88
N GLU A 49 -18.37 -15.39 -1.27
CA GLU A 49 -19.32 -15.59 -0.17
C GLU A 49 -18.99 -14.69 1.02
N ALA A 50 -17.73 -14.65 1.44
CA ALA A 50 -17.29 -13.80 2.56
C ALA A 50 -17.54 -12.30 2.30
N VAL A 51 -17.35 -11.83 1.05
CA VAL A 51 -17.68 -10.44 0.66
C VAL A 51 -19.19 -10.20 0.70
N ASP A 52 -19.99 -11.15 0.20
CA ASP A 52 -21.45 -11.02 0.15
C ASP A 52 -22.07 -11.06 1.55
N ASP A 53 -21.56 -11.92 2.43
CA ASP A 53 -21.93 -12.00 3.85
C ASP A 53 -21.55 -10.71 4.59
N TYR A 54 -20.36 -10.15 4.32
CA TYR A 54 -19.94 -8.86 4.90
C TYR A 54 -20.89 -7.73 4.48
N LEU A 55 -21.28 -7.68 3.21
CA LEU A 55 -22.20 -6.67 2.70
C LEU A 55 -23.60 -6.81 3.28
N ALA A 56 -24.10 -8.05 3.38
CA ALA A 56 -25.39 -8.35 4.01
C ALA A 56 -25.38 -7.96 5.50
N PHE A 57 -24.32 -8.32 6.23
CA PHE A 57 -24.14 -7.92 7.63
C PHE A 57 -24.15 -6.39 7.79
N CYS A 58 -23.46 -5.66 6.91
CA CYS A 58 -23.48 -4.20 6.93
C CYS A 58 -24.90 -3.65 6.72
N GLN A 59 -25.63 -4.19 5.73
CA GLN A 59 -26.99 -3.79 5.43
C GLN A 59 -27.95 -4.04 6.61
N ASP A 60 -27.91 -5.23 7.19
CA ASP A 60 -28.80 -5.63 8.29
C ASP A 60 -28.57 -4.81 9.57
N ASN A 61 -27.34 -4.35 9.79
CA ASN A 61 -26.97 -3.54 10.96
C ASN A 61 -27.00 -2.02 10.68
N GLY A 62 -27.41 -1.59 9.47
CA GLY A 62 -27.39 -0.18 9.08
C GLY A 62 -25.98 0.45 9.04
N ILE A 63 -24.94 -0.39 8.92
CA ILE A 63 -23.55 0.03 8.85
C ILE A 63 -23.22 0.35 7.40
N LYS A 64 -22.55 1.48 7.15
CA LYS A 64 -22.06 1.78 5.80
C LYS A 64 -20.89 0.83 5.49
N PRO A 65 -21.01 -0.04 4.45
CA PRO A 65 -19.94 -0.96 4.12
C PRO A 65 -18.68 -0.17 3.75
N GLN A 66 -17.57 -0.54 4.36
CA GLN A 66 -16.29 0.05 4.02
C GLN A 66 -15.85 -0.59 2.73
N LYS A 67 -15.63 0.21 1.68
CA LYS A 67 -14.96 -0.27 0.50
C LYS A 67 -13.46 -0.18 0.72
N SER A 68 -12.75 -1.22 0.28
CA SER A 68 -11.29 -1.15 0.18
C SER A 68 -10.91 0.12 -0.60
N TYR A 69 -9.96 0.90 -0.05
CA TYR A 69 -9.37 2.08 -0.71
C TYR A 69 -10.32 3.28 -0.90
N SER A 70 -10.90 3.79 0.18
CA SER A 70 -11.74 5.02 0.19
C SER A 70 -11.02 6.31 -0.25
N GLY A 71 -9.71 6.26 -0.47
CA GLY A 71 -8.86 7.43 -0.73
C GLY A 71 -8.56 8.28 0.52
N VAL A 72 -9.15 7.93 1.67
CA VAL A 72 -8.83 8.57 2.96
C VAL A 72 -7.68 7.80 3.61
N PHE A 73 -6.55 8.48 3.77
CA PHE A 73 -5.32 7.92 4.35
C PHE A 73 -4.84 8.80 5.50
N ASN A 74 -5.16 8.41 6.73
CA ASN A 74 -4.80 9.15 7.94
C ASN A 74 -3.53 8.55 8.54
N VAL A 75 -2.45 9.34 8.59
CA VAL A 75 -1.15 8.90 9.14
C VAL A 75 -0.76 9.82 10.29
N ARG A 76 -0.23 9.22 11.36
CA ARG A 76 0.45 9.95 12.42
C ARG A 76 1.95 9.94 12.14
N ILE A 77 2.55 11.13 12.09
CA ILE A 77 3.99 11.34 11.93
C ILE A 77 4.50 12.18 13.11
N SER A 78 5.82 12.21 13.31
CA SER A 78 6.40 13.00 14.38
C SER A 78 6.24 14.51 14.09
N PRO A 79 6.22 15.37 15.14
CA PRO A 79 6.16 16.82 14.95
C PRO A 79 7.29 17.38 14.08
N GLU A 80 8.48 16.77 14.17
CA GLU A 80 9.67 17.15 13.40
C GLU A 80 9.46 16.85 11.91
N THR A 81 9.00 15.64 11.58
CA THR A 81 8.66 15.28 10.19
C THR A 81 7.53 16.15 9.65
N HIS A 82 6.49 16.39 10.44
CA HIS A 82 5.38 17.25 10.03
C HIS A 82 5.85 18.66 9.69
N ARG A 83 6.72 19.25 10.53
CA ARG A 83 7.31 20.57 10.28
C ARG A 83 8.11 20.58 8.98
N ALA A 84 9.07 19.67 8.84
CA ALA A 84 9.94 19.61 7.66
C ALA A 84 9.14 19.47 6.35
N VAL A 85 8.14 18.59 6.34
CA VAL A 85 7.31 18.39 5.14
C VAL A 85 6.40 19.61 4.86
N SER A 86 5.91 20.29 5.91
CA SER A 86 5.12 21.51 5.76
C SER A 86 5.94 22.66 5.17
N ASP A 87 7.19 22.82 5.63
CA ASP A 87 8.11 23.84 5.12
C ASP A 87 8.45 23.57 3.64
N MET A 88 8.81 22.32 3.30
CA MET A 88 9.06 21.93 1.90
C MET A 88 7.85 22.16 0.98
N ALA A 89 6.64 21.87 1.47
CA ALA A 89 5.42 22.09 0.70
C ALA A 89 5.20 23.60 0.47
N ALA A 90 5.44 24.43 1.48
CA ALA A 90 5.32 25.89 1.39
C ALA A 90 6.34 26.50 0.42
N GLU A 91 7.61 26.08 0.51
CA GLU A 91 8.68 26.50 -0.42
C GLU A 91 8.35 26.14 -1.87
N ALA A 92 7.77 24.96 -2.10
CA ALA A 92 7.31 24.52 -3.41
C ALA A 92 5.95 25.12 -3.85
N GLY A 93 5.31 25.95 -3.01
CA GLY A 93 4.02 26.58 -3.31
C GLY A 93 2.84 25.60 -3.40
N ILE A 94 2.94 24.43 -2.76
CA ILE A 94 1.91 23.38 -2.78
C ILE A 94 1.35 23.09 -1.39
N THR A 95 0.18 22.46 -1.32
CA THR A 95 -0.38 22.03 -0.04
C THR A 95 0.33 20.78 0.49
N LEU A 96 0.31 20.58 1.81
CA LEU A 96 0.83 19.37 2.45
C LEU A 96 0.24 18.09 1.85
N ASN A 97 -1.07 18.06 1.63
CA ASN A 97 -1.74 16.93 0.99
C ASN A 97 -1.26 16.70 -0.45
N SER A 98 -0.95 17.77 -1.20
CA SER A 98 -0.39 17.65 -2.55
C SER A 98 1.02 17.08 -2.51
N PHE A 99 1.84 17.49 -1.55
CA PHE A 99 3.17 16.93 -1.33
C PHE A 99 3.09 15.43 -1.02
N VAL A 100 2.22 15.04 -0.08
CA VAL A 100 2.01 13.63 0.31
C VAL A 100 1.55 12.80 -0.90
N LYS A 101 0.60 13.30 -1.70
CA LYS A 101 0.16 12.62 -2.94
C LYS A 101 1.32 12.41 -3.92
N ARG A 102 2.16 13.43 -4.13
CA ARG A 102 3.33 13.32 -5.01
C ARG A 102 4.33 12.28 -4.47
N ALA A 103 4.61 12.29 -3.18
CA ALA A 103 5.51 11.32 -2.55
C ALA A 103 4.99 9.88 -2.72
N LEU A 104 3.68 9.64 -2.48
CA LEU A 104 3.06 8.34 -2.66
C LEU A 104 3.11 7.87 -4.13
N ASN A 105 2.80 8.75 -5.08
CA ASN A 105 2.88 8.42 -6.51
C ASN A 105 4.32 8.09 -6.94
N ASN A 106 5.31 8.83 -6.46
CA ASN A 106 6.71 8.53 -6.73
C ASN A 106 7.10 7.15 -6.16
N ALA A 107 6.67 6.82 -4.95
CA ALA A 107 6.93 5.50 -4.37
C ALA A 107 6.33 4.36 -5.21
N LEU A 108 5.12 4.54 -5.76
CA LEU A 108 4.49 3.58 -6.69
C LEU A 108 5.29 3.46 -7.99
N LEU A 109 5.71 4.59 -8.58
CA LEU A 109 6.53 4.60 -9.79
C LEU A 109 7.87 3.88 -9.60
N LEU A 110 8.52 4.05 -8.44
CA LEU A 110 9.74 3.32 -8.08
C LEU A 110 9.48 1.81 -8.03
N HIS A 111 8.43 1.41 -7.34
CA HIS A 111 8.05 0.01 -7.20
C HIS A 111 7.75 -0.63 -8.57
N ASP A 112 6.97 0.04 -9.42
CA ASP A 112 6.62 -0.46 -10.77
C ASP A 112 7.85 -0.52 -11.69
N SER A 113 8.83 0.34 -11.42
CA SER A 113 10.14 0.37 -12.07
C SER A 113 11.11 -0.71 -11.56
N GLY A 114 10.66 -1.57 -10.64
CA GLY A 114 11.49 -2.62 -10.03
C GLY A 114 12.51 -2.11 -9.01
N ILE A 115 12.40 -0.84 -8.59
CA ILE A 115 13.23 -0.26 -7.54
C ILE A 115 12.55 -0.52 -6.21
N LEU A 116 13.16 -1.39 -5.42
CA LEU A 116 12.64 -1.77 -4.12
C LEU A 116 13.16 -0.82 -3.06
N MET A 117 12.23 -0.26 -2.29
CA MET A 117 12.53 0.46 -1.06
C MET A 117 12.83 -0.59 0.01
N GLU A 118 14.05 -0.62 0.52
CA GLU A 118 14.37 -1.54 1.63
C GLU A 118 13.79 -0.98 2.93
N PRO A 119 13.30 -1.82 3.85
CA PRO A 119 12.84 -1.37 5.16
C PRO A 119 13.97 -0.60 5.85
N GLU A 120 13.62 0.47 6.55
CA GLU A 120 14.60 1.31 7.23
C GLU A 120 15.48 0.44 8.13
N GLY A 121 16.79 0.48 7.89
CA GLY A 121 17.77 -0.08 8.81
C GLY A 121 17.67 0.60 10.18
N PRO A 122 18.35 0.06 11.21
CA PRO A 122 18.33 0.66 12.54
C PRO A 122 18.66 2.16 12.46
N VAL A 123 17.77 3.00 12.99
CA VAL A 123 17.95 4.45 13.07
C VAL A 123 19.14 4.73 13.97
N TYR A 124 20.26 5.15 13.39
CA TYR A 124 21.42 5.63 14.15
C TYR A 124 21.41 7.17 14.16
N GLY A 125 20.99 7.75 15.29
CA GLY A 125 20.97 9.21 15.51
C GLY A 125 19.73 9.91 14.91
N SER A 126 19.87 11.19 14.53
CA SER A 126 18.78 12.04 14.02
C SER A 126 18.56 11.94 12.50
N ARG A 127 19.16 10.95 11.82
CA ARG A 127 19.04 10.77 10.38
C ARG A 127 18.44 9.42 10.07
N THR A 128 17.26 9.47 9.49
CA THR A 128 16.64 8.34 8.80
C THR A 128 17.28 8.21 7.41
N SER A 129 17.94 7.08 7.13
CA SER A 129 18.45 6.75 5.80
C SER A 129 17.54 5.72 5.13
N VAL A 130 16.95 6.07 4.00
CA VAL A 130 16.20 5.14 3.15
C VAL A 130 17.14 4.61 2.06
N THR A 131 17.34 3.29 2.02
CA THR A 131 18.17 2.64 0.99
C THR A 131 17.27 2.15 -0.14
N PHE A 132 17.54 2.59 -1.36
CA PHE A 132 16.88 2.09 -2.56
C PHE A 132 17.79 1.09 -3.27
N ARG A 133 17.27 -0.11 -3.53
CA ARG A 133 17.95 -1.08 -4.38
C ARG A 133 17.51 -0.89 -5.82
N ILE A 134 18.41 -0.34 -6.63
CA ILE A 134 18.22 -0.19 -8.08
C ILE A 134 18.76 -1.47 -8.75
N PRO A 135 17.98 -2.14 -9.62
CA PRO A 135 18.53 -3.18 -10.49
C PRO A 135 19.61 -2.57 -11.41
N SER A 136 20.86 -2.96 -11.21
CA SER A 136 22.04 -2.65 -12.06
C SER A 136 21.72 -2.79 -13.56
N ALA A 137 22.16 -2.00 -14.56
CA ALA A 137 23.19 -0.97 -14.67
C ALA A 137 22.82 0.02 -15.80
N ASP A 138 21.93 0.98 -15.56
CA ASP A 138 21.79 2.10 -16.51
C ASP A 138 21.72 3.43 -15.76
N LYS A 139 22.83 4.18 -15.82
CA LYS A 139 22.89 5.55 -15.32
C LYS A 139 21.83 6.43 -16.00
N GLY A 140 21.40 6.08 -17.21
CA GLY A 140 20.30 6.72 -17.91
C GLY A 140 18.96 6.53 -17.18
N PHE A 141 18.68 5.34 -16.68
CA PHE A 141 17.44 5.03 -15.96
C PHE A 141 17.31 5.81 -14.65
N ALA A 142 18.38 5.84 -13.84
CA ALA A 142 18.41 6.63 -12.61
C ALA A 142 18.22 8.13 -12.89
N LYS A 143 18.83 8.64 -13.98
CA LYS A 143 18.70 10.04 -14.39
C LYS A 143 17.30 10.38 -14.88
N GLU A 144 16.71 9.54 -15.72
CA GLU A 144 15.34 9.72 -16.23
C GLU A 144 14.30 9.66 -15.10
N LEU A 145 14.48 8.74 -14.17
CA LEU A 145 13.64 8.60 -12.99
C LEU A 145 13.72 9.81 -12.06
N ALA A 146 14.93 10.32 -11.79
CA ALA A 146 15.10 11.52 -11.00
C ALA A 146 14.46 12.75 -11.68
N ILE A 147 14.56 12.87 -13.01
CA ILE A 147 13.82 13.88 -13.78
C ILE A 147 12.29 13.71 -13.61
N LYS A 148 11.76 12.49 -13.77
CA LYS A 148 10.32 12.20 -13.58
C LYS A 148 9.83 12.51 -12.17
N MET A 149 10.68 12.32 -11.17
CA MET A 149 10.36 12.60 -9.77
C MET A 149 10.57 14.07 -9.38
N GLY A 150 11.12 14.88 -10.30
CA GLY A 150 11.47 16.29 -10.06
C GLY A 150 12.54 16.43 -9.00
N TRP A 151 13.51 15.52 -8.97
CA TRP A 151 14.69 15.56 -8.13
C TRP A 151 15.82 16.24 -8.92
N GLU A 152 16.58 17.10 -8.25
CA GLU A 152 17.81 17.63 -8.82
C GLU A 152 18.88 16.53 -8.86
N ILE A 153 19.63 16.52 -9.96
CA ILE A 153 20.67 15.52 -10.25
C ILE A 153 21.96 16.32 -10.41
N GLU A 154 22.84 16.26 -9.42
CA GLU A 154 24.23 16.75 -9.54
C GLU A 154 25.10 15.76 -10.33
#